data_AF-A0A1V9V8P9-F1
#
_entry.id   AF-A0A1V9V8P9-F1
#
_cell.length_a   1.000
_cell.length_b   1.000
_cell.length_c   1.000
_cell.angle_alpha   90.00
_cell.angle_beta   90.00
_cell.angle_gamma   90.00
#
_symmetry.space_group_name_H-M   'P 1'
#
loop_
_entity.id
_entity.type
_entity.pdbx_description
1 polymer ?
#
loop_
_entity_poly.entity_id
_entity_poly.type
_entity_poly.pdbx_seq_one_letter_code
_entity_poly.pdbx_strand_id
1 'polypeptide(L)'
;MNESLEKSDTLLYIGYDGKLLGTIGLSDELRLNSKEAIKKLKTLGVKNIVMLTGDIKDKALKIANELGIDEVRAELLPHEKADIVKELMKQGKKVAFIGDGINDAPALISSHVGISMSKGADIAKATADISLLKDDINA
;
A
#
# COMPACT_ATOMS: atom_id res chain seq x y z
N MET A 1 8.20 -15.27 -22.25
CA MET A 1 8.82 -13.97 -21.89
C MET A 1 7.87 -12.80 -22.09
N ASN A 2 7.04 -12.80 -23.15
CA ASN A 2 6.18 -11.64 -23.46
C ASN A 2 4.99 -11.43 -22.48
N GLU A 3 4.35 -12.47 -21.94
CA GLU A 3 3.17 -12.28 -21.07
C GLU A 3 3.48 -11.65 -19.69
N SER A 4 4.59 -12.01 -19.04
CA SER A 4 4.94 -11.44 -17.72
C SER A 4 5.43 -9.98 -17.79
N LEU A 5 5.97 -9.56 -18.93
CA LEU A 5 6.34 -8.16 -19.14
C LEU A 5 5.11 -7.24 -19.24
N GLU A 6 3.97 -7.76 -19.72
CA GLU A 6 2.72 -6.98 -19.82
C GLU A 6 2.02 -6.79 -18.47
N LYS A 7 2.24 -7.69 -17.50
CA LYS A 7 1.57 -7.63 -16.19
C LYS A 7 2.27 -6.77 -15.14
N SER A 8 3.47 -6.26 -15.40
CA SER A 8 4.30 -5.53 -14.42
C SER A 8 4.77 -6.43 -13.27
N ASP A 9 5.01 -7.71 -13.56
CA ASP A 9 5.47 -8.69 -12.59
C ASP A 9 6.97 -8.48 -12.27
N THR A 10 7.36 -8.72 -11.03
CA THR A 10 8.77 -8.82 -10.64
C THR A 10 9.34 -10.12 -11.21
N LEU A 11 10.28 -10.02 -12.14
CA LEU A 11 10.90 -11.19 -12.77
C LEU A 11 12.08 -11.72 -11.94
N LEU A 12 12.00 -12.97 -11.51
CA LEU A 12 13.11 -13.73 -10.96
C LEU A 12 13.75 -14.58 -12.07
N TYR A 13 15.04 -14.37 -12.32
CA TYR A 13 15.79 -15.15 -13.29
C TYR A 13 16.40 -16.39 -12.62
N ILE A 14 16.22 -17.57 -13.25
CA ILE A 14 16.78 -18.83 -12.78
C ILE A 14 17.92 -19.22 -13.70
N GLY A 15 19.12 -19.39 -13.14
CA GLY A 15 20.30 -19.85 -13.87
C GLY A 15 20.99 -21.03 -13.18
N TYR A 16 21.59 -21.90 -13.98
CA TYR A 16 22.46 -22.98 -13.52
C TYR A 16 23.62 -23.15 -14.50
N ASP A 17 24.83 -23.32 -13.98
CA ASP A 17 26.05 -23.52 -14.79
C ASP A 17 26.24 -22.44 -15.88
N GLY A 18 26.06 -21.17 -15.50
CA GLY A 18 26.18 -20.02 -16.41
C GLY A 18 25.10 -19.92 -17.49
N LYS A 19 24.09 -20.80 -17.50
CA LYS A 19 22.98 -20.79 -18.46
C LYS A 19 21.70 -20.30 -17.80
N LEU A 20 20.98 -19.41 -18.48
CA LEU A 20 19.62 -19.03 -18.12
C LEU A 20 18.68 -20.20 -18.39
N LEU A 21 18.06 -20.74 -17.34
CA LEU A 21 17.09 -21.82 -17.43
C LEU A 21 15.65 -21.32 -17.61
N GLY A 22 15.34 -20.13 -17.08
CA GLY A 22 14.00 -19.54 -17.21
C GLY A 22 13.76 -18.36 -16.28
N THR A 23 12.50 -17.95 -16.18
CA THR A 23 12.04 -16.84 -15.32
C THR A 23 10.77 -17.21 -14.56
N ILE A 24 10.63 -16.72 -13.33
CA ILE A 24 9.37 -16.73 -12.56
C ILE A 24 8.88 -15.28 -12.45
N GLY A 25 7.62 -15.01 -12.78
CA GLY A 25 6.98 -13.73 -12.51
C GLY A 25 6.30 -13.74 -11.13
N LEU A 26 6.61 -12.76 -10.29
CA LEU A 26 5.88 -12.47 -9.06
C LEU A 26 4.96 -11.27 -9.27
N SER A 27 3.67 -11.46 -9.04
CA SER A 27 2.66 -10.41 -9.04
C SER A 27 2.01 -10.30 -7.66
N ASP A 28 1.84 -9.07 -7.16
CA ASP A 28 0.99 -8.84 -6.00
C ASP A 28 -0.47 -8.77 -6.43
N GLU A 29 -1.34 -9.56 -5.80
CA GLU A 29 -2.78 -9.48 -6.02
C GLU A 29 -3.41 -8.40 -5.15
N LEU A 30 -4.22 -7.54 -5.77
CA LEU A 30 -5.06 -6.60 -5.03
C LEU A 30 -6.14 -7.36 -4.28
N ARG A 31 -6.47 -6.89 -3.07
CA ARG A 31 -7.62 -7.43 -2.34
C ARG A 31 -8.90 -7.15 -3.13
N LEU A 32 -9.74 -8.17 -3.28
CA LEU A 32 -10.97 -8.12 -4.08
C LEU A 32 -11.91 -6.96 -3.68
N ASN A 33 -11.92 -6.61 -2.39
CA ASN A 33 -12.75 -5.57 -1.79
C ASN A 33 -12.12 -4.16 -1.81
N SER A 34 -10.87 -4.00 -2.26
CA SER A 34 -10.18 -2.69 -2.25
C SER A 34 -10.95 -1.63 -3.01
N LYS A 35 -11.40 -1.95 -4.22
CA LYS A 35 -12.09 -0.99 -5.09
C LYS A 35 -13.41 -0.49 -4.49
N GLU A 36 -14.17 -1.41 -3.88
CA GLU A 36 -15.42 -1.06 -3.20
C GLU A 36 -15.17 -0.22 -1.95
N ALA A 37 -14.16 -0.57 -1.16
CA ALA A 37 -13.77 0.20 0.03
C ALA A 37 -13.37 1.64 -0.33
N ILE A 38 -12.53 1.83 -1.35
CA ILE A 38 -12.15 3.17 -1.85
C ILE A 38 -13.39 3.96 -2.29
N LYS A 39 -14.29 3.33 -3.04
CA LYS A 39 -15.54 3.97 -3.48
C LYS A 39 -16.40 4.37 -2.27
N LYS A 40 -16.56 3.49 -1.29
CA LYS A 40 -17.35 3.73 -0.07
C LYS A 40 -16.77 4.89 0.74
N LEU A 41 -15.45 4.94 0.93
CA LEU A 41 -14.77 6.07 1.59
C LEU A 41 -15.04 7.40 0.88
N LYS A 42 -14.97 7.43 -0.45
CA LYS A 42 -15.32 8.63 -1.23
C LYS A 42 -16.78 9.03 -1.03
N THR A 43 -17.72 8.08 -1.03
CA THR A 43 -19.14 8.38 -0.77
C THR A 43 -19.42 8.88 0.65
N LEU A 44 -18.59 8.50 1.62
CA LEU A 44 -18.65 8.96 3.01
C LEU A 44 -17.97 10.33 3.21
N GLY A 45 -17.42 10.93 2.15
CA GLY A 45 -16.85 12.28 2.18
C GLY A 45 -15.34 12.34 2.34
N VAL A 46 -14.62 11.21 2.23
CA VAL A 46 -13.15 11.22 2.15
C VAL A 46 -12.73 11.87 0.83
N LYS A 47 -12.12 13.05 0.92
CA LYS A 47 -11.82 13.91 -0.23
C LYS A 47 -10.54 13.54 -0.99
N ASN A 48 -9.57 12.97 -0.29
CA ASN A 48 -8.27 12.64 -0.86
C ASN A 48 -7.78 11.33 -0.26
N ILE A 49 -7.57 10.34 -1.13
CA ILE A 49 -7.00 9.04 -0.82
C ILE A 49 -5.61 9.00 -1.48
N VAL A 50 -4.59 8.87 -0.64
CA VAL A 50 -3.18 8.85 -1.05
C VAL A 50 -2.62 7.44 -0.83
N MET A 51 -2.03 6.85 -1.87
CA MET A 51 -1.27 5.61 -1.77
C MET A 51 0.20 5.92 -1.50
N LEU A 52 0.74 5.35 -0.41
CA LEU A 52 2.18 5.39 -0.10
C LEU A 52 2.77 3.98 -0.29
N THR A 53 3.75 3.83 -1.19
CA THR A 53 4.35 2.53 -1.49
C THR A 53 5.86 2.62 -1.74
N GLY A 54 6.57 1.53 -1.47
CA GLY A 54 7.97 1.35 -1.85
C GLY A 54 8.15 0.79 -3.27
N ASP A 55 7.05 0.40 -3.93
CA ASP A 55 7.07 -0.08 -5.32
C ASP A 55 7.49 1.02 -6.29
N ILE A 56 7.98 0.59 -7.47
CA ILE A 56 8.27 1.49 -8.59
C ILE A 56 7.02 2.25 -9.04
N LYS A 57 7.23 3.48 -9.50
CA LYS A 57 6.15 4.42 -9.82
C LYS A 57 5.13 3.88 -10.82
N ASP A 58 5.57 3.22 -11.89
CA ASP A 58 4.68 2.73 -12.95
C ASP A 58 3.70 1.65 -12.45
N LYS A 59 4.18 0.74 -11.61
CA LYS A 59 3.35 -0.30 -10.98
C LYS A 59 2.33 0.33 -10.03
N ALA A 60 2.78 1.29 -9.20
CA ALA A 60 1.92 1.99 -8.25
C ALA A 60 0.80 2.79 -8.95
N LEU A 61 1.12 3.48 -10.05
CA LEU A 61 0.13 4.24 -10.83
C LEU A 61 -0.91 3.32 -11.51
N LYS A 62 -0.49 2.16 -12.01
CA LYS A 62 -1.41 1.17 -12.59
C LYS A 62 -2.45 0.71 -11.56
N ILE A 63 -2.00 0.36 -10.36
CA ILE A 63 -2.87 -0.03 -9.25
C ILE A 63 -3.79 1.13 -8.83
N ALA A 64 -3.23 2.33 -8.66
CA ALA A 64 -4.00 3.50 -8.25
C ALA A 64 -5.12 3.85 -9.24
N ASN A 65 -4.86 3.75 -10.54
CA ASN A 65 -5.87 3.97 -11.58
C ASN A 65 -6.98 2.91 -11.53
N GLU A 66 -6.64 1.65 -11.29
CA GLU A 66 -7.62 0.55 -11.19
C GLU A 66 -8.57 0.73 -10.01
N LEU A 67 -8.03 1.21 -8.88
CA LEU A 67 -8.75 1.41 -7.62
C LEU A 67 -9.43 2.80 -7.53
N GLY A 68 -9.05 3.75 -8.37
CA GLY A 68 -9.54 5.13 -8.32
C GLY A 68 -8.96 5.94 -7.16
N ILE A 69 -7.67 5.81 -6.89
CA ILE A 69 -6.91 6.56 -5.89
C ILE A 69 -6.52 7.93 -6.43
N ASP A 70 -6.49 8.96 -5.58
CA ASP A 70 -6.32 10.36 -6.00
C ASP A 70 -4.86 10.76 -6.18
N GLU A 71 -3.96 10.24 -5.33
CA GLU A 71 -2.55 10.58 -5.33
C GLU A 71 -1.68 9.35 -5.01
N VAL A 72 -0.51 9.26 -5.66
CA VAL A 72 0.47 8.19 -5.44
C VAL A 72 1.82 8.79 -5.06
N ARG A 73 2.41 8.29 -3.97
CA ARG A 73 3.81 8.51 -3.59
C ARG A 73 4.51 7.14 -3.57
N ALA A 74 5.37 6.91 -4.56
CA ALA A 74 6.03 5.64 -4.83
C ALA A 74 7.52 5.71 -4.50
N GLU A 75 8.20 4.56 -4.52
CA GLU A 75 9.65 4.42 -4.27
C GLU A 75 10.09 4.95 -2.88
N LEU A 76 9.19 4.88 -1.90
CA LEU A 76 9.41 5.41 -0.56
C LEU A 76 10.17 4.44 0.34
N LEU A 77 11.06 5.00 1.15
CA LEU A 77 11.63 4.38 2.33
C LEU A 77 10.65 4.46 3.52
N PRO A 78 10.78 3.56 4.53
CA PRO A 78 9.87 3.54 5.67
C PRO A 78 9.72 4.88 6.42
N HIS A 79 10.82 5.62 6.60
CA HIS A 79 10.79 6.91 7.29
C HIS A 79 10.06 8.00 6.49
N GLU A 80 10.16 7.97 5.16
CA GLU A 80 9.54 8.95 4.28
C GLU A 80 8.00 8.87 4.35
N LYS A 81 7.44 7.68 4.59
CA LYS A 81 5.99 7.52 4.81
C LYS A 81 5.51 8.37 5.99
N ALA A 82 6.24 8.35 7.11
CA ALA A 82 5.88 9.14 8.29
C ALA A 82 6.04 10.65 8.06
N ASP A 83 7.05 11.05 7.28
CA ASP A 83 7.26 12.45 6.93
C ASP A 83 6.14 12.99 6.02
N ILE A 84 5.66 12.18 5.08
CA ILE A 84 4.50 12.52 4.23
C ILE A 84 3.24 12.68 5.08
N VAL A 85 3.00 11.79 6.06
CA VAL A 85 1.87 11.94 6.98
C VAL A 85 1.95 13.27 7.73
N LYS A 86 3.12 13.63 8.27
CA LYS A 86 3.34 14.90 8.95
C LYS A 86 3.17 16.10 8.01
N GLU A 87 3.63 16.00 6.76
CA GLU A 87 3.44 17.02 5.72
C GLU A 87 1.95 17.29 5.48
N LEU A 88 1.16 16.24 5.25
CA LEU A 88 -0.28 16.34 5.02
C LEU A 88 -1.00 16.96 6.23
N MET A 89 -0.58 16.61 7.44
CA MET A 89 -1.13 17.19 8.67
C MET A 89 -0.78 18.67 8.82
N LYS A 90 0.45 19.08 8.46
CA LYS A 90 0.86 20.49 8.45
C LYS A 90 0.07 21.34 7.45
N GLN A 91 -0.45 20.72 6.38
CA GLN A 91 -1.39 21.36 5.44
C GLN A 91 -2.81 21.50 6.01
N GLY A 92 -3.03 21.16 7.29
CA GLY A 92 -4.33 21.25 7.96
C GLY A 92 -5.26 20.06 7.69
N LYS A 93 -4.79 19.00 7.02
CA LYS A 93 -5.60 17.81 6.75
C LYS A 93 -5.73 16.95 8.02
N LYS A 94 -6.90 16.35 8.21
CA LYS A 94 -7.09 15.23 9.15
C LYS A 94 -6.74 13.93 8.43
N VAL A 95 -5.79 13.19 8.99
CA VAL A 95 -5.16 12.05 8.32
C VAL A 95 -5.43 10.78 9.11
N ALA A 96 -6.15 9.85 8.50
CA ALA A 96 -6.19 8.47 8.92
C ALA A 96 -5.17 7.68 8.07
N PHE A 97 -4.36 6.85 8.72
CA PHE A 97 -3.35 6.03 8.04
C PHE A 97 -3.67 4.56 8.24
N ILE A 98 -3.68 3.78 7.15
CA ILE A 98 -3.92 2.33 7.18
C ILE A 98 -2.62 1.62 6.79
N GLY A 99 -2.17 0.66 7.59
CA GLY A 99 -0.94 -0.10 7.34
C GLY A 99 -0.94 -1.46 8.02
N ASP A 100 0.00 -2.32 7.64
CA ASP A 100 0.10 -3.70 8.13
C ASP A 100 1.50 -4.07 8.62
N GLY A 101 2.52 -3.28 8.29
CA GLY A 101 3.92 -3.64 8.54
C GLY A 101 4.60 -2.92 9.71
N ILE A 102 5.74 -3.48 10.12
CA ILE A 102 6.73 -2.82 10.99
C ILE A 102 7.17 -1.47 10.36
N ASN A 103 7.30 -1.44 9.03
CA ASN A 103 7.68 -0.26 8.26
C ASN A 103 6.66 0.88 8.34
N ASP A 104 5.40 0.56 8.65
CA ASP A 104 4.31 1.53 8.72
C ASP A 104 4.05 2.04 10.14
N ALA A 105 4.62 1.40 11.16
CA ALA A 105 4.43 1.78 12.56
C ALA A 105 4.74 3.27 12.84
N PRO A 106 5.81 3.89 12.29
CA PRO A 106 6.04 5.33 12.48
C PRO A 106 4.94 6.20 11.86
N ALA A 107 4.37 5.79 10.73
CA ALA A 107 3.28 6.51 10.07
C ALA A 107 1.95 6.34 10.80
N LEU A 108 1.66 5.13 11.31
CA LEU A 108 0.50 4.84 12.17
C LEU A 108 0.49 5.77 13.38
N ILE A 109 1.60 5.83 14.13
CA ILE A 109 1.75 6.68 15.33
C ILE A 109 1.65 8.16 15.00
N SER A 110 2.19 8.59 13.86
CA SER A 110 2.23 10.01 13.49
C SER A 110 0.88 10.55 13.01
N SER A 111 -0.02 9.66 12.57
CA SER A 111 -1.32 10.05 12.03
C SER A 111 -2.31 10.50 13.11
N HIS A 112 -3.46 11.06 12.71
CA HIS A 112 -4.51 11.39 13.68
C HIS A 112 -5.29 10.14 14.12
N VAL A 113 -5.38 9.14 13.22
CA VAL A 113 -5.99 7.85 13.47
C VAL A 113 -5.19 6.79 12.70
N GLY A 114 -4.44 5.96 13.44
CA GLY A 114 -3.74 4.81 12.91
C GLY A 114 -4.66 3.59 12.87
N ILE A 115 -4.73 2.91 11.73
CA ILE A 115 -5.54 1.71 11.52
C ILE A 115 -4.66 0.55 11.09
N SER A 116 -4.59 -0.51 11.89
CA SER A 116 -3.84 -1.72 11.55
C SER A 116 -4.71 -2.80 10.91
N MET A 117 -4.14 -3.52 9.96
CA MET A 117 -4.75 -4.71 9.38
C MET A 117 -4.74 -5.92 10.32
N SER A 118 -5.72 -6.82 10.19
CA SER A 118 -5.85 -8.04 11.02
C SER A 118 -4.65 -8.98 10.96
N LYS A 119 -4.02 -9.09 9.78
CA LYS A 119 -2.79 -9.86 9.56
C LYS A 119 -1.53 -9.01 9.69
N GLY A 120 -1.65 -7.77 10.13
CA GLY A 120 -0.51 -6.90 10.35
C GLY A 120 0.41 -7.42 11.45
N ALA A 121 1.67 -6.98 11.40
CA ALA A 121 2.68 -7.28 12.41
C ALA A 121 2.21 -6.85 13.80
N ASP A 122 2.64 -7.57 14.85
CA ASP A 122 2.20 -7.29 16.22
C ASP A 122 2.49 -5.86 16.66
N ILE A 123 3.62 -5.30 16.19
CA ILE A 123 3.95 -3.91 16.45
C ILE A 123 2.94 -2.95 15.82
N ALA A 124 2.47 -3.21 14.60
CA ALA A 124 1.50 -2.36 13.92
C ALA A 124 0.18 -2.34 14.71
N LYS A 125 -0.28 -3.50 15.19
CA LYS A 125 -1.48 -3.64 16.02
C LYS A 125 -1.35 -2.95 17.38
N ALA A 126 -0.17 -3.02 18.01
CA ALA A 126 0.08 -2.37 19.28
C ALA A 126 0.16 -0.84 19.16
N THR A 127 0.53 -0.33 17.98
CA THR A 127 0.69 1.11 17.73
C THR A 127 -0.55 1.80 17.17
N ALA A 128 -1.48 1.05 16.57
CA ALA A 128 -2.66 1.61 15.93
C ALA A 128 -3.77 1.93 16.95
N ASP A 129 -4.53 2.98 16.68
CA ASP A 129 -5.72 3.34 17.47
C ASP A 129 -6.87 2.36 17.23
N ILE A 130 -6.94 1.80 16.01
CA ILE A 130 -7.97 0.86 15.58
C ILE A 130 -7.29 -0.35 14.92
N SER A 131 -7.69 -1.56 15.31
CA SER A 131 -7.28 -2.77 14.60
C SER A 131 -8.47 -3.44 13.95
N LEU A 132 -8.37 -3.71 12.64
CA LEU A 132 -9.35 -4.53 11.94
C LEU A 132 -9.20 -5.98 12.38
N LEU A 133 -10.31 -6.65 12.68
CA LEU A 133 -10.31 -8.06 13.12
C LEU A 133 -10.35 -9.04 11.95
N LYS A 134 -10.80 -8.59 10.77
CA LYS A 134 -10.84 -9.35 9.54
C LYS A 134 -9.89 -8.73 8.52
N ASP A 135 -9.42 -9.52 7.56
CA ASP A 135 -8.65 -9.03 6.40
C ASP A 135 -9.59 -8.43 5.32
N ASP A 136 -10.68 -7.84 5.79
CA ASP A 136 -11.73 -7.23 5.01
C ASP A 136 -11.74 -5.73 5.30
N ILE A 137 -11.40 -4.93 4.30
CA ILE A 137 -11.28 -3.46 4.38
C ILE A 137 -12.57 -2.74 3.97
N ASN A 138 -13.65 -3.47 3.69
CA ASN A 138 -14.98 -2.92 3.41
C ASN A 138 -15.98 -3.14 4.57
N ALA A 139 -15.65 -4.04 5.50
CA ALA A 139 -16.53 -4.52 6.58
C ALA A 139 -17.09 -3.41 7.49
#